data_AF-A0A1M7QUX7-F1
#
_entry.id   AF-A0A1M7QUX7-F1
#
_cell.length_a   1.000
_cell.length_b   1.000
_cell.length_c   1.000
_cell.angle_alpha   90.00
_cell.angle_beta   90.00
_cell.angle_gamma   90.00
#
_symmetry.space_group_name_H-M   'P 1'
#
loop_
_entity.id
_entity.type
_entity.pdbx_description
1 polymer ?
#
loop_
_entity_poly.entity_id
_entity_poly.type
_entity_poly.pdbx_seq_one_letter_code
_entity_poly.pdbx_strand_id
1 'polypeptide(L)' 'MQKIVTVTSRYDIINQGEDFKESEYPKLKEYLEDGYVIAQIVPVIKPADTAYRYAVIFLLTK' A
#
# COMPACT_ATOMS: atom_id res chain seq x y z
N MET A 1 -15.65 -4.22 12.83
CA MET A 1 -14.90 -5.33 12.19
C MET A 1 -13.57 -4.80 11.67
N GLN A 2 -12.51 -5.62 11.70
CA GLN A 2 -11.16 -5.21 11.27
C GLN A 2 -10.70 -6.04 10.05
N LYS A 3 -10.12 -5.38 9.05
CA LYS A 3 -9.51 -6.00 7.87
C LYS A 3 -8.07 -5.52 7.71
N ILE A 4 -7.22 -6.36 7.10
CA ILE A 4 -5.82 -6.02 6.83
C ILE A 4 -5.58 -6.19 5.34
N VAL A 5 -5.05 -5.16 4.69
CA VAL A 5 -4.66 -5.19 3.28
C VAL A 5 -3.17 -4.94 3.18
N THR A 6 -2.44 -5.93 2.67
CA THR A 6 -1.02 -5.72 2.33
C THR A 6 -0.93 -5.35 0.86
N VAL A 7 -0.35 -4.20 0.63
CA VAL A 7 -0.02 -3.65 -0.67
C VAL A 7 1.47 -3.83 -0.87
N THR A 8 1.86 -4.52 -1.94
CA THR A 8 3.28 -4.63 -2.33
C THR A 8 3.49 -3.85 -3.61
N SER A 9 4.39 -2.88 -3.60
CA SER A 9 4.73 -2.12 -4.79
C SER A 9 6.22 -2.29 -5.12
N ARG A 10 6.50 -2.36 -6.42
CA ARG A 10 7.86 -2.39 -6.96
C ARG A 10 8.14 -0.97 -7.44
N TYR A 11 8.99 -0.23 -6.73
CA TYR A 11 9.60 0.96 -7.33
C TYR A 11 10.78 0.47 -8.16
N ASP A 12 10.61 0.16 -9.44
CA ASP A 12 11.80 0.17 -10.28
C ASP A 12 12.14 1.65 -10.54
N ILE A 13 13.34 2.03 -10.12
CA ILE A 13 14.13 3.17 -10.59
C ILE A 13 13.97 4.47 -9.79
N ILE A 14 15.13 4.93 -9.34
CA ILE A 14 15.48 6.32 -9.07
C ILE A 14 15.03 7.17 -10.25
N ASN A 15 13.82 7.72 -10.23
CA ASN A 15 13.45 8.83 -11.10
C ASN A 15 12.46 9.76 -10.41
N GLN A 16 12.89 11.01 -10.30
CA GLN A 16 12.30 12.09 -9.53
C GLN A 16 11.04 12.65 -10.20
N GLY A 17 9.89 11.96 -10.13
CA GLY A 17 8.63 12.67 -10.42
C GLY A 17 7.42 11.93 -10.98
N GLU A 18 7.28 10.60 -10.84
CA GLU A 18 6.00 9.98 -11.20
C GLU A 18 5.13 9.68 -9.98
N ASP A 19 4.04 10.44 -9.92
CA ASP A 19 3.00 10.43 -8.92
C ASP A 19 2.34 9.05 -8.77
N PHE A 20 2.15 8.67 -7.52
CA PHE A 20 1.31 7.57 -7.05
C PHE A 20 0.01 7.46 -7.87
N LYS A 21 -0.22 6.32 -8.54
CA LYS A 21 -1.46 6.05 -9.27
C LYS A 21 -2.37 5.16 -8.43
N GLU A 22 -3.54 5.64 -8.04
CA GLU A 22 -4.55 4.90 -7.25
C GLU A 22 -4.96 3.54 -7.87
N SER A 23 -4.75 3.37 -9.19
CA SER A 23 -4.97 2.10 -9.90
C SER A 23 -4.09 0.94 -9.41
N GLU A 24 -3.05 1.22 -8.63
CA GLU A 24 -2.14 0.19 -8.13
C GLU A 24 -2.78 -0.73 -7.06
N TYR A 25 -3.89 -0.33 -6.42
CA TYR A 25 -4.44 -1.04 -5.24
C TYR A 25 -5.96 -1.27 -5.29
N PRO A 26 -6.48 -2.07 -6.24
CA PRO A 26 -7.92 -2.28 -6.43
C PRO A 26 -8.63 -2.84 -5.19
N LYS A 27 -7.94 -3.70 -4.43
CA LYS A 27 -8.49 -4.32 -3.21
C LYS A 27 -8.64 -3.35 -2.05
N LEU A 28 -7.74 -2.37 -1.95
CA LEU A 28 -7.86 -1.30 -0.96
C LEU A 28 -9.07 -0.42 -1.33
N LYS A 29 -9.17 -0.02 -2.60
CA LYS A 29 -10.29 0.77 -3.12
C LYS A 29 -11.65 0.12 -2.83
N GLU A 30 -11.79 -1.18 -3.10
CA GLU A 30 -13.02 -1.93 -2.82
C GLU A 30 -13.45 -1.81 -1.35
N TYR A 31 -12.52 -1.94 -0.40
CA TYR A 31 -12.87 -1.82 1.02
C TYR A 31 -13.17 -0.39 1.45
N LEU A 32 -12.53 0.62 0.84
CA LEU A 32 -12.86 2.01 1.09
C LEU A 32 -14.27 2.35 0.56
N GLU A 33 -14.64 1.83 -0.62
CA GLU A 33 -15.99 1.97 -1.19
C GLU A 33 -17.06 1.21 -0.37
N ASP A 34 -16.70 0.08 0.25
CA ASP A 34 -17.52 -0.63 1.23
C ASP A 34 -17.57 0.11 2.60
N GLY A 35 -17.00 1.30 2.73
CA GLY A 35 -17.11 2.13 3.93
C GLY A 35 -16.19 1.72 5.09
N TYR A 36 -15.14 0.95 4.83
CA TYR A 36 -14.04 0.81 5.78
C TYR A 36 -13.18 2.07 5.77
N VAL A 37 -12.66 2.45 6.93
CA VAL A 37 -11.70 3.55 7.09
C VAL A 37 -10.31 3.01 7.41
N ILE A 38 -9.27 3.72 6.96
CA ILE A 38 -7.88 3.40 7.30
C ILE A 38 -7.63 3.80 8.75
N ALA A 39 -7.43 2.81 9.62
CA ALA A 39 -7.10 3.02 11.02
C ALA A 39 -5.59 3.17 11.23
N GLN A 40 -4.77 2.42 10.47
CA GLN A 40 -3.32 2.46 10.58
C GLN A 40 -2.65 2.09 9.26
N ILE A 41 -1.49 2.70 9.01
CA ILE A 41 -0.61 2.39 7.88
C ILE A 41 0.74 1.94 8.45
N VAL A 42 1.20 0.75 8.07
CA VAL A 42 2.49 0.18 8.50
C VAL A 42 3.38 -0.02 7.29
N PRO A 43 4.44 0.81 7.12
CA PRO A 43 5.42 0.60 6.07
C PRO A 43 6.30 -0.62 6.40
N VAL A 44 6.48 -1.50 5.42
CA VAL A 44 7.40 -2.63 5.48
C VAL A 44 8.64 -2.25 4.67
N ILE A 45 9.66 -1.79 5.38
CA ILE A 45 10.95 -1.43 4.81
C ILE A 45 11.77 -2.71 4.64
N LYS A 46 12.05 -3.11 3.40
CA LYS A 46 13.02 -4.18 3.13
C LYS A 46 14.45 -3.63 3.12
N PRO A 47 15.45 -4.44 3.52
CA PRO A 47 16.85 -4.05 3.42
C PRO A 47 17.24 -3.69 1.98
N ALA A 48 18.10 -2.68 1.83
CA ALA A 48 18.49 -2.05 0.56
C ALA A 48 19.06 -3.01 -0.50
N ASP A 49 19.51 -4.21 -0.12
CA ASP A 49 20.14 -5.20 -1.02
C ASP A 49 19.16 -5.98 -1.91
N THR A 50 17.85 -5.89 -1.69
CA THR A 50 16.85 -6.59 -2.52
C THR A 50 15.94 -5.61 -3.22
N ALA A 51 16.41 -5.10 -4.37
CA ALA A 51 15.64 -4.49 -5.46
C ALA A 51 14.30 -3.84 -5.01
N TYR A 52 14.40 -2.62 -4.48
CA TYR A 52 13.35 -1.58 -4.43
C TYR A 52 11.88 -2.03 -4.28
N ARG A 53 11.63 -3.02 -3.40
CA ARG A 53 10.29 -3.50 -3.09
C ARG A 53 9.91 -2.98 -1.72
N TYR A 54 8.98 -2.03 -1.69
CA TYR A 54 8.33 -1.61 -0.47
C TYR A 54 6.97 -2.30 -0.39
N ALA A 55 6.59 -2.69 0.83
CA ALA A 55 5.21 -3.08 1.08
C ALA A 55 4.62 -2.12 2.11
N VAL A 56 3.33 -1.88 2.02
CA VAL A 56 2.57 -1.07 2.96
C VAL A 56 1.39 -1.90 3.42
N ILE A 57 1.19 -1.99 4.72
CA ILE A 57 0.05 -2.69 5.30
C ILE A 57 -0.95 -1.63 5.75
N PHE A 58 -2.17 -1.71 5.24
CA PHE A 58 -3.31 -0.91 5.66
C PHE A 58 -4.17 -1.73 6.62
N LEU A 59 -4.36 -1.23 7.83
CA LEU A 59 -5.33 -1.75 8.76
C LEU A 59 -6.61 -0.94 8.60
N LEU A 60 -7.70 -1.63 8.28
CA LEU A 60 -9.00 -1.07 7.98
C LEU A 60 -10.01 -1.43 9.07
N THR A 61 -10.87 -0.49 9.44
CA THR A 61 -11.95 -0.70 10.41
C THR A 61 -13.29 -0.21 9.88
N LYS A 62 -14.36 -0.92 10.21
CA LYS A 62 -15.76 -0.56 9.92
C LYS A 62 -16.62 -0.86 11.13
#